data_AF-A0A1D6NDN1-F1
#
_entry.id   AF-A0A1D6NDN1-F1
#
_cell.length_a   1.000
_cell.length_b   1.000
_cell.length_c   1.000
_cell.angle_alpha   90.00
_cell.angle_beta   90.00
_cell.angle_gamma   90.00
#
_symmetry.space_group_name_H-M   'P 1'
#
loop_
_entity.id
_entity.type
_entity.pdbx_description
1 polymer ?
#
loop_
_entity_poly.entity_id
_entity_poly.type
_entity_poly.pdbx_seq_one_letter_code
_entity_poly.pdbx_strand_id
1 'polypeptide(L)'
;MEKNKHYVVDPPTIDKCKDLSKQLFYTRLASLPGRYESFWKEVDGAKLLWKNGSRLKIEDASVAAMFGIELYAWFCLGEIVGRGFTVTGYHV
;
A
#
# COMPACT_ATOMS: atom_id res chain seq x y z
N MET A 1 11.97 29.89 -5.40
CA MET A 1 12.87 28.73 -5.16
C MET A 1 13.79 28.92 -3.95
N GLU A 2 14.11 30.14 -3.52
CA GLU A 2 15.05 30.37 -2.40
C GLU A 2 14.58 29.85 -1.04
N LYS A 3 13.28 29.91 -0.74
CA LYS A 3 12.72 29.42 0.53
C LYS A 3 12.87 27.92 0.78
N ASN A 4 13.26 27.11 -0.21
CA ASN A 4 13.44 25.66 -0.05
C ASN A 4 14.91 25.23 -0.10
N LYS A 5 15.86 26.17 -0.22
CA LYS A 5 17.29 25.85 -0.33
C LYS A 5 17.82 25.08 0.90
N HIS A 6 17.24 25.27 2.09
CA HIS A 6 17.65 24.56 3.30
C HIS A 6 17.24 23.08 3.35
N TYR A 7 16.34 22.63 2.47
CA TYR A 7 15.98 21.21 2.33
C TYR A 7 16.86 20.47 1.31
N VAL A 8 17.63 21.20 0.50
CA VAL A 8 18.50 20.62 -0.52
C VAL A 8 19.87 20.40 0.11
N VAL A 9 20.24 19.13 0.32
CA VAL A 9 21.58 18.77 0.78
C VAL A 9 22.54 18.87 -0.40
N ASP A 10 23.42 19.85 -0.33
CA ASP A 10 24.59 20.03 -1.21
C ASP A 10 25.84 19.81 -0.35
N PRO A 11 26.82 18.97 -0.73
CA PRO A 11 26.93 18.16 -1.94
C PRO A 11 26.15 16.82 -1.86
N PRO A 12 25.69 16.28 -3.01
CA PRO A 12 25.05 14.97 -3.09
C PRO A 12 26.07 13.83 -2.92
N THR A 13 26.60 13.64 -1.71
CA THR A 13 27.44 12.50 -1.39
C THR A 13 26.59 11.23 -1.27
N ILE A 14 27.06 10.10 -1.82
CA ILE A 14 26.34 8.80 -1.80
C ILE A 14 25.90 8.43 -0.38
N ASP A 15 26.74 8.69 0.62
CA ASP A 15 26.44 8.43 2.04
C ASP A 15 25.26 9.25 2.57
N LYS A 16 25.21 10.57 2.25
CA LYS A 16 24.08 11.44 2.59
C LYS A 16 22.79 10.99 1.91
N CYS A 17 22.84 10.58 0.65
CA CYS A 17 21.68 10.01 -0.06
C CYS A 17 21.18 8.72 0.61
N LYS A 18 22.09 7.86 1.07
CA LYS A 18 21.75 6.63 1.79
C LYS A 18 21.15 6.91 3.17
N ASP A 19 21.62 7.94 3.87
CA ASP A 19 21.06 8.33 5.16
C ASP A 19 19.67 8.97 5.01
N LEU A 20 19.52 9.92 4.09
CA LEU A 20 18.23 10.57 3.78
C LEU A 20 17.18 9.55 3.31
N SER A 21 17.56 8.57 2.48
CA SER A 21 16.64 7.51 2.05
C SER A 21 16.21 6.61 3.19
N LYS A 22 17.11 6.27 4.14
CA LYS A 22 16.74 5.56 5.37
C LYS A 22 15.79 6.40 6.24
N GLN A 23 16.09 7.67 6.47
CA GLN A 23 15.22 8.56 7.25
C GLN A 23 13.82 8.69 6.63
N LEU A 24 13.75 8.84 5.30
CA LEU A 24 12.50 8.88 4.57
C LEU A 24 11.75 7.54 4.71
N PHE A 25 12.45 6.41 4.59
CA PHE A 25 11.87 5.09 4.77
C PHE A 25 11.29 4.91 6.18
N TYR A 26 12.03 5.25 7.24
CA TYR A 26 11.55 5.18 8.62
C TYR A 26 10.42 6.16 8.91
N THR A 27 10.45 7.37 8.34
CA THR A 27 9.36 8.34 8.48
C THR A 27 8.08 7.82 7.81
N ARG A 28 8.21 7.18 6.64
CA ARG A 28 7.08 6.54 5.96
C ARG A 28 6.56 5.36 6.78
N LEU A 29 7.44 4.52 7.35
CA LEU A 29 7.04 3.44 8.26
C LEU A 29 6.33 3.97 9.51
N ALA A 30 6.81 5.06 10.12
CA ALA A 30 6.18 5.69 11.28
C ALA A 30 4.79 6.27 10.97
N SER A 31 4.51 6.60 9.70
CA SER A 31 3.17 7.02 9.25
C SER A 31 2.20 5.86 8.99
N LEU A 32 2.69 4.62 8.89
CA LEU A 32 1.84 3.44 8.69
C LEU A 32 0.86 3.16 9.84
N PRO A 33 1.22 3.25 11.14
CA PRO A 33 0.25 3.01 12.21
C PRO A 33 -0.94 3.98 12.15
N GLY A 34 -0.71 5.24 11.81
CA GLY A 34 -1.79 6.21 11.62
C GLY A 34 -2.72 5.83 10.45
N ARG A 35 -2.17 5.30 9.36
CA ARG A 35 -2.96 4.78 8.23
C ARG A 35 -3.71 3.50 8.57
N TYR A 36 -3.11 2.62 9.37
CA TYR A 36 -3.73 1.38 9.83
C TYR A 36 -4.97 1.67 10.69
N GLU A 37 -4.88 2.66 11.60
CA GLU A 37 -6.03 3.07 12.41
C GLU A 37 -7.17 3.63 11.53
N SER A 38 -6.86 4.47 10.54
CA SER A 38 -7.86 4.97 9.58
C SER A 38 -8.49 3.83 8.79
N PHE A 39 -7.68 2.90 8.29
CA PHE A 39 -8.15 1.72 7.57
C PHE A 39 -9.11 0.88 8.41
N TRP A 40 -8.80 0.65 9.70
CA TRP A 40 -9.72 -0.07 10.59
C TRP A 40 -11.00 0.70 10.88
N LYS A 41 -10.96 2.02 11.01
CA LYS A 41 -12.17 2.84 11.14
C LYS A 41 -13.06 2.71 9.90
N GLU A 42 -12.47 2.69 8.70
CA GLU A 42 -13.20 2.49 7.45
C GLU A 42 -13.77 1.07 7.33
N VAL A 43 -12.99 0.05 7.71
CA VAL A 43 -13.44 -1.36 7.73
C VAL A 43 -14.57 -1.57 8.74
N ASP A 44 -14.48 -0.98 9.93
CA ASP A 44 -15.55 -1.05 10.93
C ASP A 44 -16.83 -0.35 10.43
N GLY A 45 -16.68 0.81 9.78
CA GLY A 45 -17.77 1.49 9.09
C GLY A 45 -18.43 0.63 8.00
N ALA A 46 -17.64 0.00 7.15
CA ALA A 46 -18.13 -0.92 6.12
C ALA A 46 -18.83 -2.16 6.73
N LYS A 47 -18.29 -2.70 7.84
CA LYS A 47 -18.88 -3.81 8.58
C LYS A 47 -20.21 -3.44 9.22
N LEU A 48 -20.33 -2.22 9.74
CA LEU A 48 -21.58 -1.69 10.29
C LEU A 48 -22.63 -1.51 9.18
N LEU A 49 -22.23 -0.99 8.01
CA LEU A 49 -23.10 -0.88 6.84
C LEU A 49 -23.59 -2.25 6.35
N TRP A 50 -22.72 -3.27 6.36
CA TRP A 50 -23.11 -4.65 6.08
C TRP A 50 -24.13 -5.17 7.10
N LYS A 51 -23.86 -5.01 8.41
CA LYS A 51 -24.76 -5.49 9.48
C LYS A 51 -26.15 -4.84 9.44
N ASN A 52 -26.25 -3.57 9.01
CA ASN A 52 -27.53 -2.90 8.79
C ASN A 52 -28.27 -3.34 7.52
N GLY A 53 -27.78 -4.38 6.84
CA GLY A 53 -28.61 -5.44 6.25
C GLY A 53 -29.39 -5.17 4.99
N SER A 54 -29.55 -3.92 4.50
CA SER A 54 -30.41 -3.68 3.32
C SER A 54 -30.07 -2.48 2.44
N ARG A 55 -28.93 -1.81 2.66
CA ARG A 55 -28.59 -0.57 1.93
C ARG A 55 -27.22 -0.54 1.27
N LEU A 56 -26.56 -1.70 1.17
CA LEU A 56 -25.36 -1.84 0.33
C LEU A 56 -25.79 -1.69 -1.13
N LYS A 57 -25.53 -0.52 -1.71
CA LYS A 57 -25.74 -0.29 -3.14
C LYS A 57 -24.96 -1.35 -3.90
N ILE A 58 -25.62 -1.99 -4.87
CA ILE A 58 -24.99 -2.97 -5.76
C ILE A 58 -23.71 -2.37 -6.41
N GLU A 59 -23.68 -1.05 -6.62
CA GLU A 59 -22.52 -0.30 -7.07
C GLU A 59 -21.33 -0.33 -6.11
N ASP A 60 -21.52 -0.16 -4.80
CA ASP A 60 -20.40 -0.22 -3.83
C ASP A 60 -19.89 -1.66 -3.68
N ALA A 61 -20.79 -2.65 -3.75
CA ALA A 61 -20.43 -4.06 -3.72
C ALA A 61 -19.62 -4.47 -4.96
N SER A 62 -19.97 -3.95 -6.15
CA SER A 62 -19.24 -4.26 -7.38
C SER A 62 -17.84 -3.65 -7.37
N VAL A 63 -17.68 -2.42 -6.88
CA VAL A 63 -16.36 -1.78 -6.72
C VAL A 63 -15.50 -2.55 -5.72
N ALA A 64 -16.04 -2.93 -4.57
CA ALA A 64 -15.32 -3.73 -3.58
C ALA A 64 -14.91 -5.10 -4.13
N ALA A 65 -15.79 -5.76 -4.88
CA ALA A 65 -15.49 -7.02 -5.54
C ALA A 65 -14.38 -6.85 -6.59
N MET A 66 -14.44 -5.81 -7.42
CA MET A 66 -13.44 -5.53 -8.45
C MET A 66 -12.07 -5.23 -7.84
N PHE A 67 -12.04 -4.47 -6.74
CA PHE A 67 -10.82 -4.23 -5.97
C PHE A 67 -10.26 -5.53 -5.37
N GLY A 68 -11.12 -6.41 -4.84
CA GLY A 68 -10.70 -7.73 -4.34
C GLY A 68 -10.11 -8.62 -5.43
N ILE A 69 -10.71 -8.64 -6.63
CA ILE A 69 -10.19 -9.37 -7.79
C ILE A 69 -8.86 -8.79 -8.25
N GLU A 70 -8.73 -7.46 -8.32
CA GLU A 70 -7.49 -6.80 -8.73
C GLU A 70 -6.36 -7.10 -7.75
N LEU A 71 -6.60 -7.00 -6.44
CA LEU A 71 -5.64 -7.40 -5.41
C LEU A 71 -5.22 -8.87 -5.54
N TYR A 72 -6.19 -9.75 -5.81
CA TYR A 72 -5.90 -11.17 -6.04
C TYR A 72 -5.06 -11.40 -7.29
N ALA A 73 -5.37 -10.70 -8.39
CA ALA A 73 -4.59 -10.76 -9.62
C ALA A 73 -3.15 -10.26 -9.42
N TRP A 74 -2.96 -9.14 -8.70
CA TRP A 74 -1.64 -8.64 -8.33
C TRP A 74 -0.88 -9.59 -7.39
N PHE A 75 -1.59 -10.26 -6.47
CA PHE A 75 -1.00 -11.29 -5.61
C PHE A 75 -0.51 -12.49 -6.43
N CYS A 76 -1.33 -13.02 -7.34
CA CYS A 76 -0.93 -14.08 -8.27
C CYS A 76 0.24 -13.64 -9.16
N LEU A 77 0.23 -12.42 -9.67
CA LEU A 77 1.33 -11.88 -10.46
C LEU A 77 2.61 -11.78 -9.62
N GLY A 78 2.51 -11.34 -8.37
CA GLY A 78 3.61 -11.32 -7.41
C GLY A 78 4.15 -12.72 -7.10
N GLU A 79 3.29 -13.73 -7.00
CA GLU A 79 3.70 -15.14 -6.87
C GLU A 79 4.46 -15.62 -8.11
N ILE A 80 3.99 -15.29 -9.32
CA ILE A 80 4.65 -15.64 -10.57
C ILE A 80 6.04 -14.98 -10.66
N VAL A 81 6.14 -13.70 -10.30
CA VAL A 81 7.43 -12.98 -10.26
C VAL A 81 8.34 -13.57 -9.17
N GLY A 82 7.80 -13.92 -8.00
CA GLY A 82 8.53 -14.57 -6.91
C GLY A 82 9.02 -15.98 -7.23
N ARG A 83 8.29 -16.73 -8.07
CA ARG A 83 8.72 -18.02 -8.64
C ARG A 83 9.65 -17.89 -9.86
N GLY A 84 10.13 -16.69 -10.18
CA GLY A 84 11.05 -16.47 -11.30
C GLY A 84 10.39 -16.64 -12.67
N PHE A 85 9.14 -16.19 -12.82
CA PHE A 85 8.30 -16.35 -14.03
C PHE A 85 7.86 -17.80 -14.32
N THR A 86 7.91 -18.67 -13.32
CA THR A 86 7.44 -20.05 -13.46
C THR A 86 5.92 -20.12 -13.28
N VAL A 87 5.20 -20.27 -14.39
CA VAL A 87 3.71 -20.35 -14.41
C VAL A 87 3.23 -21.71 -13.86
N THR A 88 4.07 -22.74 -13.90
CA THR A 88 3.72 -24.11 -13.48
C THR A 88 4.93 -24.80 -12.82
N GLY A 89 4.80 -25.19 -11.55
CA GLY A 89 5.74 -26.10 -10.88
C GLY A 89 6.54 -25.44 -9.75
N TYR A 90 6.35 -25.91 -8.52
CA TYR A 90 7.44 -25.92 -7.55
C TYR A 90 8.48 -26.91 -8.07
N HIS A 91 9.72 -26.47 -8.28
CA HIS A 91 10.83 -27.43 -8.31
C HIS A 91 10.96 -27.94 -6.86
N VAL A 92 10.51 -29.18 -6.63
CA VAL A 92 10.94 -29.97 -5.47
C VAL A 92 12.31 -30.57 -5.75
#